data_AF-A0A512AJS1-F1
#
_entry.id   AF-A0A512AJS1-F1
#
_cell.length_a   1.000
_cell.length_b   1.000
_cell.length_c   1.000
_cell.angle_alpha   90.00
_cell.angle_beta   90.00
_cell.angle_gamma   90.00
#
_symmetry.space_group_name_H-M   'P 1'
#
loop_
_entity.id
_entity.type
_entity.pdbx_description
1 polymer ?
#
loop_
_entity_poly.entity_id
_entity_poly.type
_entity_poly.pdbx_seq_one_letter_code
_entity_poly.pdbx_strand_id
1 'polypeptide(L)'
;MKAAGYETAQIGKWHLGSLPAFDPLKSGYDHFWGLRGGGIDIRPALSGGSLPERTLFWRYKNHGQQAARRGKWKYLKIADNTFLFDVVADPLERANLKSREPEVFKTLADAWAEWNAGMLPLDPKSYTHGFTGRTLADHYGVAE
;
A
#
# COMPACT_ATOMS: atom_id res chain seq x y z
N MET A 1 -15.88 -33.04 -12.17
CA MET A 1 -15.88 -31.94 -13.16
C MET A 1 -14.68 -32.01 -14.11
N LYS A 2 -13.43 -32.01 -13.63
CA LYS A 2 -12.25 -32.11 -14.52
C LYS A 2 -12.24 -33.38 -15.40
N ALA A 3 -12.61 -34.53 -14.84
CA ALA A 3 -12.76 -35.78 -15.60
C ALA A 3 -13.83 -35.74 -16.70
N ALA A 4 -14.69 -34.72 -16.72
CA ALA A 4 -15.69 -34.49 -17.77
C ALA A 4 -15.27 -33.35 -18.74
N GLY A 5 -14.00 -32.93 -18.72
CA GLY A 5 -13.44 -31.91 -19.62
C GLY A 5 -13.64 -30.45 -19.18
N TYR A 6 -14.14 -30.20 -17.96
CA TYR A 6 -14.31 -28.84 -17.45
C TYR A 6 -13.04 -28.30 -16.80
N GLU A 7 -12.72 -27.04 -17.09
CA GLU A 7 -11.63 -26.28 -16.47
C GLU A 7 -12.19 -25.25 -15.47
N THR A 8 -11.37 -24.90 -14.47
CA THR A 8 -11.74 -23.98 -13.39
C THR A 8 -10.92 -22.69 -13.46
N ALA A 9 -11.59 -21.54 -13.45
CA ALA A 9 -10.95 -20.24 -13.50
C ALA A 9 -11.35 -19.39 -12.30
N GLN A 10 -10.38 -18.68 -11.71
CA GLN A 10 -10.64 -17.59 -10.78
C GLN A 10 -10.44 -16.24 -11.47
N ILE A 11 -11.52 -15.46 -11.52
CA ILE A 11 -11.54 -14.12 -12.14
C ILE A 11 -11.84 -13.10 -11.05
N GLY A 12 -10.94 -12.14 -10.81
CA GLY A 12 -11.12 -11.06 -9.83
C GLY A 12 -10.07 -11.03 -8.73
N LYS A 13 -10.48 -10.70 -7.49
CA LYS A 13 -9.55 -10.42 -6.39
C LYS A 13 -9.25 -11.68 -5.57
N TRP A 14 -7.98 -11.90 -5.28
CA TRP A 14 -7.50 -12.95 -4.39
C TRP A 14 -7.09 -12.38 -3.03
N HIS A 15 -7.49 -13.07 -1.96
CA HIS A 15 -7.22 -12.64 -0.58
C HIS A 15 -6.60 -13.72 0.30
N LEU A 16 -6.34 -14.94 -0.22
CA LEU A 16 -5.84 -16.06 0.60
C LEU A 16 -4.32 -16.06 0.79
N GLY A 17 -3.64 -14.95 0.48
CA GLY A 17 -2.22 -14.75 0.73
C GLY A 17 -1.41 -14.38 -0.50
N SER A 18 -0.11 -14.23 -0.29
CA SER A 18 0.83 -13.77 -1.32
C SER A 18 1.47 -14.92 -2.08
N LEU A 19 1.85 -14.64 -3.32
CA LEU A 19 2.72 -15.51 -4.11
C LEU A 19 4.12 -15.64 -3.47
N PRO A 20 4.82 -16.77 -3.70
CA PRO A 20 4.39 -17.93 -4.48
C PRO A 20 3.66 -18.99 -3.65
N ALA A 21 3.52 -18.82 -2.34
CA ALA A 21 2.98 -19.85 -1.45
C ALA A 21 1.47 -20.03 -1.61
N PHE A 22 0.74 -18.93 -1.79
CA PHE A 22 -0.72 -18.93 -1.81
C PHE A 22 -1.28 -18.53 -3.19
N ASP A 23 -0.68 -19.03 -4.27
CA ASP A 23 -1.18 -18.77 -5.62
C ASP A 23 -2.57 -19.39 -5.83
N PRO A 24 -3.54 -18.69 -6.43
CA PRO A 24 -4.75 -19.29 -6.96
C PRO A 24 -4.51 -20.58 -7.74
N LEU A 25 -3.47 -20.62 -8.58
CA LEU A 25 -3.09 -21.79 -9.38
C LEU A 25 -2.61 -22.96 -8.51
N LYS A 26 -2.09 -22.69 -7.31
CA LYS A 26 -1.74 -23.71 -6.31
C LYS A 26 -2.91 -24.09 -5.41
N SER A 27 -4.02 -23.36 -5.50
CA SER A 27 -5.23 -23.57 -4.71
C SER A 27 -6.32 -24.31 -5.51
N GLY A 28 -5.96 -24.92 -6.64
CA GLY A 28 -6.82 -25.83 -7.40
C GLY A 28 -7.46 -25.23 -8.68
N TYR A 29 -7.29 -23.93 -8.93
CA TYR A 29 -7.73 -23.27 -10.16
C TYR A 29 -6.77 -23.56 -11.31
N ASP A 30 -7.31 -23.83 -12.50
CA ASP A 30 -6.53 -24.05 -13.72
C ASP A 30 -6.10 -22.71 -14.35
N HIS A 31 -6.93 -21.67 -14.19
CA HIS A 31 -6.68 -20.32 -14.71
C HIS A 31 -6.89 -19.25 -13.63
N PHE A 32 -6.11 -18.17 -13.68
CA PHE A 32 -6.33 -17.00 -12.83
C PHE A 32 -6.13 -15.70 -13.60
N TRP A 33 -7.13 -14.81 -13.51
CA TRP A 33 -7.04 -13.44 -14.01
C TRP A 33 -7.61 -12.46 -12.99
N GLY A 34 -6.78 -11.53 -12.50
CA GLY A 34 -7.23 -10.45 -11.62
C GLY A 34 -6.20 -10.04 -10.58
N LEU A 35 -6.66 -9.39 -9.51
CA LEU A 35 -5.80 -8.80 -8.49
C LEU A 35 -5.30 -9.90 -7.55
N ARG A 36 -4.03 -10.29 -7.68
CA ARG A 36 -3.35 -11.30 -6.82
C ARG A 36 -3.18 -10.87 -5.35
N GLY A 37 -3.80 -9.76 -4.97
CA GLY A 37 -3.89 -9.27 -3.60
C GLY A 37 -2.74 -8.34 -3.19
N GLY A 38 -3.07 -7.35 -2.36
CA GLY A 38 -2.12 -6.60 -1.50
C GLY A 38 -2.37 -6.85 -0.01
N GLY A 39 -3.29 -7.76 0.32
CA GLY A 39 -3.62 -8.18 1.69
C GLY A 39 -2.91 -9.48 2.06
N ILE A 40 -2.94 -9.84 3.35
CA ILE A 40 -2.51 -11.15 3.85
C ILE A 40 -3.68 -11.79 4.61
N ASP A 41 -3.60 -13.11 4.81
CA ASP A 41 -4.50 -13.79 5.74
C ASP A 41 -4.26 -13.28 7.17
N ILE A 42 -5.32 -12.73 7.78
CA ILE A 42 -5.27 -12.19 9.14
C ILE A 42 -5.86 -13.14 10.18
N ARG A 43 -6.38 -14.32 9.80
CA ARG A 43 -6.94 -15.30 10.74
C ARG A 43 -5.99 -15.68 11.87
N PRO A 44 -4.67 -15.88 11.63
CA PRO A 44 -3.74 -16.15 12.73
C PRO A 44 -3.76 -15.07 13.82
N ALA A 45 -3.83 -13.79 13.43
CA ALA A 45 -3.91 -12.68 14.36
C ALA A 45 -5.21 -12.65 15.15
N LEU A 46 -6.33 -12.96 14.49
CA LEU A 46 -7.64 -13.04 15.13
C LEU A 46 -7.70 -14.17 16.18
N SER A 47 -6.91 -15.22 15.99
CA SER A 47 -6.76 -16.34 16.93
C SER A 47 -5.65 -16.12 17.98
N GLY A 48 -5.12 -14.91 18.12
CA GLY A 48 -4.09 -14.56 19.11
C GLY A 48 -2.64 -14.83 18.68
N GLY A 49 -2.42 -15.25 17.44
CA GLY A 49 -1.09 -15.36 16.84
C GLY A 49 -0.53 -14.01 16.35
N SER A 50 0.69 -14.03 15.82
CA SER A 50 1.31 -12.86 15.19
C SER A 50 1.14 -12.87 13.67
N LEU A 51 1.20 -11.68 13.06
CA LEU A 51 1.34 -11.54 11.62
C LEU A 51 2.81 -11.43 11.24
N PRO A 52 3.22 -11.94 10.07
CA PRO A 52 4.56 -11.68 9.55
C PRO A 52 4.76 -10.18 9.33
N GLU A 53 5.98 -9.71 9.57
CA GLU A 53 6.35 -8.33 9.23
C GLU A 53 6.17 -8.11 7.73
N ARG A 54 5.62 -6.95 7.36
CA ARG A 54 5.42 -6.55 5.97
C ARG A 54 5.51 -5.05 5.82
N THR A 55 5.88 -4.62 4.62
CA THR A 55 5.76 -3.23 4.22
C THR A 55 4.35 -2.94 3.75
N LEU A 56 3.77 -1.84 4.22
CA LEU A 56 2.51 -1.28 3.74
C LEU A 56 2.82 -0.13 2.80
N PHE A 57 2.11 -0.06 1.67
CA PHE A 57 2.33 0.94 0.64
C PHE A 57 1.06 1.73 0.37
N TRP A 58 1.21 3.03 0.13
CA TRP A 58 0.15 3.93 -0.29
C TRP A 58 0.58 4.66 -1.56
N ARG A 59 -0.36 4.81 -2.48
CA ARG A 59 -0.23 5.60 -3.72
C ARG A 59 -1.50 6.41 -3.90
N TYR A 60 -1.38 7.73 -3.88
CA TYR A 60 -2.53 8.63 -3.90
C TYR A 60 -2.35 9.72 -4.96
N LYS A 61 -3.36 9.93 -5.81
CA LYS A 61 -3.23 10.81 -6.97
C LYS A 61 -3.16 12.29 -6.58
N ASN A 62 -3.99 12.71 -5.62
CA ASN A 62 -3.98 14.10 -5.18
C ASN A 62 -2.63 14.45 -4.55
N HIS A 63 -2.00 15.53 -5.02
CA HIS A 63 -0.62 15.93 -4.69
C HIS A 63 0.45 14.83 -4.88
N GLY A 64 0.20 13.82 -5.73
CA GLY A 64 1.17 12.78 -6.06
C GLY A 64 1.78 12.08 -4.84
N GLN A 65 0.97 11.81 -3.82
CA GLN A 65 1.46 11.30 -2.54
C GLN A 65 1.87 9.83 -2.62
N GLN A 66 2.92 9.51 -1.87
CA GLN A 66 3.51 8.19 -1.78
C GLN A 66 3.82 7.91 -0.31
N ALA A 67 3.56 6.70 0.17
CA ALA A 67 4.04 6.31 1.49
C ALA A 67 4.40 4.84 1.54
N ALA A 68 5.42 4.52 2.35
CA ALA A 68 5.77 3.14 2.70
C ALA A 68 5.99 3.07 4.20
N ARG A 69 5.40 2.07 4.87
CA ARG A 69 5.58 1.83 6.31
C ARG A 69 6.07 0.41 6.55
N ARG A 70 7.14 0.27 7.32
CA ARG A 70 7.64 -1.02 7.81
C ARG A 70 8.02 -0.87 9.28
N GLY A 71 7.41 -1.68 10.15
CA GLY A 71 7.55 -1.54 11.59
C GLY A 71 7.19 -0.12 12.06
N LYS A 72 8.14 0.53 12.72
CA LYS A 72 8.01 1.91 13.25
C LYS A 72 8.27 2.99 12.20
N TRP A 73 8.91 2.66 11.09
CA TRP A 73 9.35 3.66 10.11
C TRP A 73 8.30 3.91 9.05
N LYS A 74 8.08 5.18 8.71
CA LYS A 74 7.23 5.59 7.60
C LYS A 74 7.94 6.60 6.71
N TYR A 75 8.13 6.23 5.45
CA TYR A 75 8.43 7.16 4.36
C TYR A 75 7.14 7.83 3.89
N LEU A 76 7.20 9.14 3.63
CA LEU A 76 6.09 9.92 3.07
C LEU A 76 6.63 10.90 2.03
N LYS A 77 5.94 11.02 0.90
CA LYS A 77 6.09 12.09 -0.08
C LYS A 77 4.75 12.77 -0.31
N ILE A 78 4.75 14.10 -0.29
CA ILE A 78 3.61 14.94 -0.66
C ILE A 78 4.13 16.05 -1.58
N ALA A 79 3.58 16.16 -2.79
CA ALA A 79 4.20 16.92 -3.87
C ALA A 79 5.69 16.52 -3.96
N ASP A 80 6.63 17.47 -3.94
CA ASP A 80 8.06 17.18 -4.03
C ASP A 80 8.76 17.03 -2.68
N ASN A 81 8.04 17.21 -1.58
CA ASN A 81 8.60 17.10 -0.23
C ASN A 81 8.62 15.64 0.22
N THR A 82 9.73 15.22 0.82
CA THR A 82 9.89 13.85 1.35
C THR A 82 10.29 13.84 2.82
N PHE A 83 9.78 12.86 3.53
CA PHE A 83 9.88 12.74 4.98
C PHE A 83 10.16 11.31 5.40
N LEU A 84 10.77 11.16 6.57
CA LEU A 84 10.85 9.91 7.30
C LEU A 84 10.39 10.16 8.75
N PHE A 85 9.50 9.31 9.25
CA PHE A 85 8.98 9.39 10.61
C PHE A 85 9.15 8.06 11.35
N ASP A 86 9.41 8.14 12.65
CA ASP A 86 9.17 7.04 13.58
C ASP A 86 7.74 7.19 14.11
N VAL A 87 6.78 6.48 13.54
CA VAL A 87 5.35 6.65 13.87
C VAL A 87 4.96 6.03 15.21
N VAL A 88 5.88 5.35 15.89
CA VAL A 88 5.67 4.83 17.25
C VAL A 88 6.10 5.90 18.26
N ALA A 89 7.27 6.49 18.08
CA ALA A 89 7.76 7.56 18.95
C ALA A 89 7.10 8.92 18.66
N ASP A 90 6.69 9.16 17.41
CA ASP A 90 6.04 10.39 16.93
C ASP A 90 4.78 10.06 16.10
N PRO A 91 3.67 9.68 16.76
CA PRO A 91 2.43 9.32 16.07
C PRO A 91 1.79 10.46 15.26
N LEU A 92 2.20 11.70 15.51
CA LEU A 92 1.68 12.89 14.84
C LEU A 92 2.58 13.38 13.70
N GLU A 93 3.65 12.65 13.38
CA GLU A 93 4.51 12.88 12.21
C GLU A 93 5.08 14.32 12.15
N ARG A 94 5.55 14.82 13.30
CA ARG A 94 6.06 16.19 13.45
C ARG A 94 7.55 16.31 13.16
N ALA A 95 8.33 15.28 13.46
CA ALA A 95 9.79 15.29 13.37
C ALA A 95 10.27 14.55 12.11
N ASN A 96 10.69 15.30 11.09
CA ASN A 96 11.30 14.69 9.90
C ASN A 96 12.72 14.17 10.22
N LEU A 97 12.88 12.85 10.21
CA LEU A 97 14.13 12.14 10.50
C LEU A 97 14.96 11.80 9.26
N LYS A 98 14.53 12.20 8.05
CA LYS A 98 15.18 11.84 6.77
C LYS A 98 16.69 12.05 6.77
N SER A 99 17.14 13.21 7.24
CA SER A 99 18.58 13.54 7.26
C SER A 99 19.37 12.86 8.37
N ARG A 100 18.67 12.40 9.42
CA ARG A 100 19.29 11.67 10.55
C ARG A 100 19.42 10.18 10.25
N GLU A 101 18.48 9.63 9.49
CA GLU A 101 18.39 8.21 9.15
C GLU A 101 18.31 8.00 7.61
N PRO A 102 19.34 8.43 6.85
CA PRO A 102 19.29 8.45 5.38
C PRO A 102 19.17 7.05 4.76
N GLU A 103 19.80 6.04 5.37
CA GLU A 103 19.74 4.65 4.89
C GLU A 103 18.33 4.05 5.03
N VAL A 104 17.65 4.36 6.14
CA VAL A 104 16.26 3.93 6.36
C VAL A 104 15.32 4.62 5.38
N PHE A 105 15.52 5.93 5.18
CA PHE A 105 14.77 6.69 4.19
C PHE A 105 14.92 6.09 2.79
N LYS A 106 16.18 5.86 2.35
CA LYS A 106 16.46 5.30 1.04
C LYS A 106 15.83 3.92 0.88
N THR A 107 16.00 3.04 1.88
CA THR A 107 15.42 1.69 1.87
C THR A 107 13.91 1.71 1.64
N LEU A 108 13.16 2.56 2.36
CA LEU A 108 11.71 2.63 2.22
C LEU A 108 11.26 3.31 0.92
N ALA A 109 12.00 4.33 0.46
CA ALA A 109 11.72 5.00 -0.82
C ALA A 109 11.93 4.03 -2.00
N ASP A 110 13.02 3.26 -1.99
CA ASP A 110 13.31 2.24 -3.01
C ASP A 110 12.27 1.12 -2.98
N ALA A 111 11.91 0.63 -1.80
CA ALA A 111 10.85 -0.38 -1.66
C ALA A 111 9.52 0.11 -2.22
N TRP A 112 9.18 1.39 -2.02
CA TRP A 112 7.99 1.99 -2.62
C TRP A 112 8.09 2.03 -4.14
N ALA A 113 9.23 2.45 -4.68
CA ALA A 113 9.45 2.56 -6.12
C ALA A 113 9.37 1.18 -6.81
N GLU A 114 10.01 0.16 -6.23
CA GLU A 114 9.96 -1.22 -6.70
C GLU A 114 8.52 -1.75 -6.69
N TRP A 115 7.81 -1.58 -5.57
CA TRP A 115 6.40 -1.97 -5.48
C TRP A 115 5.52 -1.25 -6.51
N ASN A 116 5.72 0.06 -6.71
CA ASN A 116 4.94 0.85 -7.65
C ASN A 116 5.23 0.48 -9.12
N ALA A 117 6.46 0.05 -9.45
CA ALA A 117 6.81 -0.43 -10.79
C ALA A 117 6.02 -1.69 -11.18
N GLY A 118 5.61 -2.50 -10.19
CA GLY A 118 4.73 -3.66 -10.40
C GLY A 118 3.23 -3.33 -10.48
N MET A 119 2.84 -2.06 -10.30
CA MET A 119 1.43 -1.64 -10.30
C MET A 119 0.97 -1.14 -11.66
N LEU A 120 -0.31 -1.34 -11.96
CA LEU A 120 -0.94 -0.73 -13.13
C LEU A 120 -0.79 0.80 -13.11
N PRO A 121 -0.65 1.45 -14.27
CA PRO A 121 -0.59 2.90 -14.36
C PRO A 121 -1.87 3.53 -13.81
N LEU A 122 -1.75 4.74 -13.25
CA LEU A 122 -2.93 5.50 -12.85
C LEU A 122 -3.67 5.96 -14.10
N ASP A 123 -4.99 5.76 -14.13
CA ASP A 123 -5.83 6.32 -15.17
C ASP A 123 -5.77 7.86 -15.12
N PRO A 124 -5.33 8.54 -16.19
CA PRO A 124 -5.31 10.00 -16.25
C PRO A 124 -6.69 10.62 -15.97
N LYS A 125 -7.78 9.95 -16.34
CA LYS A 125 -9.17 10.40 -16.15
C LYS A 125 -9.71 10.14 -14.75
N SER A 126 -9.08 9.27 -13.96
CA SER A 126 -9.50 9.05 -12.56
C SER A 126 -9.34 10.32 -11.73
N TYR A 127 -10.19 10.53 -10.73
CA TYR A 127 -10.02 11.63 -9.78
C TYR A 127 -9.86 11.08 -8.38
N THR A 128 -9.28 11.88 -7.51
CA THR A 128 -9.17 11.58 -6.09
C THR A 128 -9.59 12.84 -5.35
N HIS A 129 -10.53 12.71 -4.43
CA HIS A 129 -11.04 13.86 -3.71
C HIS A 129 -9.92 14.50 -2.89
N GLY A 130 -9.81 15.82 -2.98
CA GLY A 130 -8.90 16.63 -2.19
C GLY A 130 -9.68 17.72 -1.51
N PHE A 131 -9.34 18.03 -0.27
CA PHE A 131 -9.91 19.17 0.41
C PHE A 131 -9.16 20.43 0.00
N THR A 132 -9.91 21.50 -0.25
CA THR A 132 -9.39 22.86 -0.36
C THR A 132 -9.61 23.59 0.96
N GLY A 133 -8.93 24.72 1.18
CA GLY A 133 -9.18 25.57 2.35
C GLY A 133 -10.65 26.02 2.49
N ARG A 134 -11.42 26.01 1.39
CA ARG A 134 -12.87 26.31 1.38
C ARG A 134 -13.76 25.17 1.88
N THR A 135 -13.24 23.95 2.00
CA THR A 135 -14.00 22.74 2.34
C THR A 135 -13.73 22.20 3.75
N LEU A 136 -12.78 22.78 4.47
CA LEU A 136 -12.44 22.40 5.83
C LEU A 136 -12.92 23.47 6.80
N ALA A 137 -13.58 23.07 7.89
CA ALA A 137 -14.17 24.00 8.88
C ALA A 137 -13.12 24.79 9.67
N ASP A 138 -11.87 24.36 9.61
CA ASP A 138 -10.79 24.72 10.52
C ASP A 138 -9.95 25.92 10.03
N HIS A 139 -10.27 26.52 8.88
CA HIS A 139 -9.39 27.50 8.22
C HIS A 139 -9.84 28.96 8.41
N TYR A 140 -9.21 29.62 9.40
CA TYR A 140 -9.06 31.08 9.43
C TYR A 140 -7.98 31.51 8.41
N GLY A 141 -8.28 32.48 7.53
CA GLY A 141 -7.26 33.23 6.80
C GLY A 141 -6.91 32.81 5.36
N VAL A 142 -7.77 32.08 4.65
CA VAL A 142 -7.58 31.86 3.20
C VAL A 142 -8.33 32.94 2.42
N ALA A 143 -7.61 33.81 1.71
CA ALA A 143 -8.19 34.82 0.81
C ALA A 143 -8.64 34.17 -0.51
N GLU A 144 -9.64 34.79 -1.15
CA GLU A 144 -10.40 34.31 -2.33
C GLU A 144 -9.53 33.82 -3.51
#